data_AF-A0AAW2E9Q0-F1
#
_entry.id   AF-A0AAW2E9Q0-F1
#
_cell.length_a   1.000
_cell.length_b   1.000
_cell.length_c   1.000
_cell.angle_alpha   90.00
_cell.angle_beta   90.00
_cell.angle_gamma   90.00
#
_symmetry.space_group_name_H-M   'P 1'
#
loop_
_entity.id
_entity.type
_entity.pdbx_description
1 polymer ?
#
loop_
_entity_poly.entity_id
_entity_poly.type
_entity_poly.pdbx_seq_one_letter_code
_entity_poly.pdbx_strand_id
1 'polypeptide(L)'
;MERHGATYTSGDNHLLEYWEEYQKMIEETKMLDDYLDEECSPRSYDEGEEEAEWLRAAGLGQLTEAWKAGREVQPEELGAALCSLSQTQAEAVKRRVRSLNHTVKQRFNQRQRVRKPDIRDVFKDVEVYMLFFYHTYKLFL
;
A
#
# COMPACT_ATOMS: atom_id res chain seq x y z
N MET A 1 12.10 -7.23 -70.47
CA MET A 1 11.64 -8.34 -69.61
C MET A 1 12.39 -8.20 -68.29
N GLU A 2 11.96 -7.26 -67.45
CA GLU A 2 12.61 -6.98 -66.15
C GLU A 2 11.81 -7.64 -65.03
N ARG A 3 12.51 -8.46 -64.25
CA ARG A 3 11.97 -9.24 -63.15
C ARG A 3 11.81 -8.34 -61.92
N HIS A 4 10.58 -8.20 -61.43
CA HIS A 4 10.32 -7.65 -60.12
C HIS A 4 10.69 -8.70 -59.06
N GLY A 5 11.76 -8.44 -58.31
CA GLY A 5 12.06 -9.17 -57.08
C GLY A 5 11.09 -8.75 -55.99
N ALA A 6 10.34 -9.71 -55.44
CA ALA A 6 9.50 -9.49 -54.27
C ALA A 6 10.39 -9.26 -53.04
N THR A 7 10.25 -8.09 -52.43
CA THR A 7 10.92 -7.70 -51.18
C THR A 7 10.28 -8.45 -50.01
N TYR A 8 11.03 -9.35 -49.39
CA TYR A 8 10.63 -10.11 -48.20
C TYR A 8 10.84 -9.32 -46.88
N THR A 9 10.85 -7.99 -46.90
CA THR A 9 11.19 -7.14 -45.74
C THR A 9 10.05 -6.97 -44.73
N SER A 10 8.92 -7.66 -44.92
CA SER A 10 7.74 -7.52 -44.06
C SER A 10 7.83 -8.34 -42.76
N GLY A 11 8.64 -9.41 -42.71
CA GLY A 11 8.76 -10.29 -41.54
C GLY A 11 9.63 -9.73 -40.42
N ASP A 12 10.71 -9.05 -40.77
CA ASP A 12 11.70 -8.54 -39.79
C ASP A 12 11.16 -7.36 -38.98
N ASN A 13 10.34 -6.50 -39.60
CA ASN A 13 9.69 -5.39 -38.92
C ASN A 13 8.60 -5.85 -37.95
N HIS A 14 7.83 -6.88 -38.32
CA HIS A 14 6.78 -7.43 -37.47
C HIS A 14 7.36 -8.13 -36.22
N LEU A 15 8.51 -8.80 -36.36
CA LEU A 15 9.18 -9.42 -35.23
C LEU A 15 9.78 -8.37 -34.27
N LEU A 16 10.28 -7.26 -34.79
CA LEU A 16 10.80 -6.15 -34.00
C LEU A 16 9.69 -5.42 -33.22
N GLU A 17 8.57 -5.12 -33.88
CA GLU A 17 7.40 -4.50 -33.26
C GLU A 17 6.84 -5.37 -32.12
N TYR A 18 6.71 -6.69 -32.35
CA TYR A 18 6.30 -7.64 -31.31
C TYR A 18 7.29 -7.70 -30.14
N TRP A 19 8.59 -7.64 -30.41
CA TRP A 19 9.63 -7.63 -29.38
C TRP A 19 9.59 -6.36 -28.54
N GLU A 20 9.38 -5.19 -29.16
CA GLU A 20 9.25 -3.90 -28.47
C GLU A 20 8.00 -3.86 -27.57
N GLU A 21 6.85 -4.35 -28.06
CA GLU A 21 5.64 -4.47 -27.23
C GLU A 21 5.85 -5.40 -26.03
N TYR A 22 6.52 -6.54 -26.24
CA TYR A 22 6.84 -7.47 -25.16
C TYR A 22 7.77 -6.85 -24.12
N GLN A 23 8.80 -6.11 -24.56
CA GLN A 23 9.67 -5.36 -23.64
C GLN A 23 8.90 -4.32 -22.84
N LYS A 24 8.00 -3.57 -23.49
CA LYS A 24 7.14 -2.59 -22.84
C LYS A 24 6.24 -3.25 -21.78
N MET A 25 5.63 -4.39 -22.10
CA MET A 25 4.80 -5.15 -21.15
C MET A 25 5.61 -5.63 -19.93
N ILE A 26 6.84 -6.11 -20.15
CA ILE A 26 7.74 -6.51 -19.04
C ILE A 26 8.05 -5.31 -18.16
N GLU A 27 8.38 -4.16 -18.76
CA GLU A 27 8.74 -2.96 -18.04
C GLU A 27 7.55 -2.42 -17.22
N GLU A 28 6.36 -2.36 -17.81
CA GLU A 28 5.12 -1.99 -17.11
C GLU A 28 4.80 -2.96 -15.95
N THR A 29 4.95 -4.27 -16.17
CA THR A 29 4.72 -5.28 -15.11
C THR A 29 5.72 -5.12 -13.98
N LYS A 30 7.00 -4.89 -14.30
CA LYS A 30 8.04 -4.67 -13.29
C LYS A 30 7.79 -3.40 -12.48
N MET A 31 7.35 -2.33 -13.13
CA MET A 31 6.96 -1.09 -12.44
C MET A 31 5.78 -1.30 -11.49
N LEU A 32 4.84 -2.18 -11.86
CA LEU A 32 3.70 -2.54 -11.01
C LEU A 32 4.12 -3.44 -9.83
N ASP A 33 4.99 -4.42 -10.06
CA ASP A 33 5.55 -5.27 -9.01
C ASP A 33 6.38 -4.45 -8.02
N ASP A 34 7.24 -3.55 -8.49
CA ASP A 34 8.00 -2.64 -7.62
C ASP A 34 7.05 -1.75 -6.79
N TYR A 35 5.93 -1.29 -7.38
CA TYR A 35 4.90 -0.53 -6.68
C TYR A 35 4.16 -1.39 -5.63
N LEU A 36 3.84 -2.65 -5.95
CA LEU A 36 3.14 -3.57 -5.05
C LEU A 36 4.05 -4.09 -3.93
N ASP A 37 5.33 -4.34 -4.20
CA ASP A 37 6.31 -4.76 -3.20
C ASP A 37 6.64 -3.59 -2.25
N GLU A 38 6.61 -2.35 -2.74
CA GLU A 38 6.66 -1.13 -1.92
C GLU A 38 5.36 -0.92 -1.10
N GLU A 39 4.20 -1.37 -1.58
CA GLU A 39 2.89 -1.24 -0.89
C GLU A 39 2.52 -2.44 0.01
N CYS A 40 3.11 -3.62 -0.18
CA CYS A 40 2.63 -4.88 0.40
C CYS A 40 3.73 -5.76 1.03
N SER A 41 4.94 -5.23 1.22
CA SER A 41 5.99 -5.98 1.92
C SER A 41 5.51 -6.40 3.32
N PRO A 42 5.41 -7.70 3.65
CA PRO A 42 5.06 -8.16 4.97
C PRO A 42 6.26 -8.03 5.91
N ARG A 43 6.70 -6.79 6.18
CA ARG A 43 7.67 -6.52 7.24
C ARG A 43 6.94 -6.56 8.57
N SER A 44 6.93 -7.74 9.16
CA SER A 44 6.22 -8.06 10.40
C SER A 44 6.95 -7.67 11.69
N TYR A 45 7.81 -6.65 11.69
CA TYR A 45 8.53 -6.28 12.92
C TYR A 45 8.27 -4.80 13.24
N ASP A 46 7.19 -4.59 14.01
CA ASP A 46 6.80 -3.36 14.70
C ASP A 46 6.65 -2.10 13.86
N GLU A 47 5.63 -2.11 13.00
CA GLU A 47 4.66 -1.00 12.83
C GLU A 47 5.23 0.43 12.63
N GLY A 48 6.46 0.57 12.10
CA GLY A 48 7.17 1.82 11.78
C GLY A 48 8.31 2.21 12.74
N GLU A 49 8.63 1.40 13.74
CA GLU A 49 9.65 1.72 14.77
C GLU A 49 11.07 1.76 14.20
N GLU A 50 11.46 0.78 13.37
CA GLU A 50 12.81 0.75 12.75
C GLU A 50 13.07 2.02 11.92
N GLU A 51 12.08 2.42 11.11
CA GLU A 51 12.13 3.63 10.29
C GLU A 51 12.25 4.88 11.16
N ALA A 52 11.47 4.94 12.25
CA ALA A 52 11.52 6.05 13.19
C ALA A 52 12.88 6.13 13.89
N GLU A 53 13.45 5.00 14.30
CA GLU A 53 14.79 4.94 14.88
C GLU A 53 15.88 5.34 13.88
N TRP A 54 15.77 4.89 12.63
CA TRP A 54 16.69 5.27 11.57
C TRP A 54 16.67 6.78 11.33
N LEU A 55 15.47 7.38 11.23
CA LEU A 55 15.32 8.83 11.06
C LEU A 55 15.84 9.59 12.27
N ARG A 56 15.58 9.10 13.49
CA ARG A 56 16.12 9.67 14.73
C ARG A 56 17.64 9.64 14.76
N ALA A 57 18.26 8.50 14.41
CA ALA A 57 19.71 8.34 14.35
C ALA A 57 20.35 9.23 13.27
N ALA A 58 19.64 9.50 12.18
CA ALA A 58 20.07 10.42 11.13
C ALA A 58 19.90 11.91 11.50
N GLY A 59 19.40 12.23 12.70
CA GLY A 59 19.13 13.61 13.12
C GLY A 59 17.83 14.20 12.53
N LEU A 60 16.98 13.36 11.92
CA LEU A 60 15.70 13.71 11.31
C LEU A 60 14.51 13.32 12.21
N GLY A 61 14.73 13.31 13.53
CA GLY A 61 13.74 12.89 14.52
C GLY A 61 12.43 13.69 14.45
N GLN A 62 12.46 14.94 13.99
CA GLN A 62 11.28 15.77 13.78
C GLN A 62 10.25 15.13 12.83
N LEU A 63 10.70 14.36 11.84
CA LEU A 63 9.80 13.65 10.91
C LEU A 63 9.05 12.50 11.59
N THR A 64 9.54 12.02 12.75
CA THR A 64 8.90 10.93 13.49
C THR A 64 7.76 11.39 14.38
N GLU A 65 7.68 12.69 14.69
CA GLU A 65 6.66 13.23 15.62
C GLU A 65 5.25 13.17 15.04
N ALA A 66 5.09 13.43 13.73
CA ALA A 66 3.82 13.26 13.04
C ALA A 66 3.33 11.80 13.12
N TRP A 67 4.23 10.85 12.85
CA TRP A 67 3.94 9.42 12.92
C TRP A 67 3.58 8.95 14.34
N LYS A 68 4.31 9.40 15.37
CA LYS A 68 3.97 9.12 16.78
C LYS A 68 2.57 9.63 17.15
N ALA A 69 2.17 10.77 16.59
CA ALA A 69 0.83 11.31 16.74
C ALA A 69 -0.23 10.60 15.87
N GLY A 70 0.14 9.55 15.13
CA GLY A 70 -0.73 8.80 14.24
C GLY A 70 -1.14 9.56 12.98
N ARG A 71 -0.33 10.52 12.54
CA ARG A 71 -0.52 11.28 11.30
C ARG A 71 0.60 11.00 10.31
N GLU A 72 0.30 11.18 9.03
CA GLU A 72 1.31 11.14 7.98
C GLU A 72 2.23 12.36 8.05
N VAL A 73 3.50 12.15 7.72
CA VAL A 73 4.49 13.22 7.54
C VAL A 73 4.13 14.00 6.30
N GLN A 74 4.03 15.32 6.43
CA GLN A 74 3.58 16.18 5.34
C GLN A 74 4.69 16.43 4.31
N PRO A 75 4.35 16.62 3.03
CA PRO A 75 5.32 16.89 1.96
C PRO A 75 6.20 18.12 2.25
N GLU A 76 5.66 19.13 2.92
CA GLU A 76 6.36 20.36 3.27
C GLU A 76 7.45 20.12 4.34
N GLU A 77 7.13 19.34 5.37
CA GLU A 77 8.07 18.95 6.44
C GLU A 77 9.19 18.08 5.88
N LEU A 78 8.84 17.14 4.99
CA LEU A 78 9.81 16.33 4.27
C LEU A 78 10.68 17.19 3.37
N GLY A 79 10.08 18.09 2.57
CA GLY A 79 10.81 18.98 1.67
C GLY A 79 11.87 19.82 2.38
N ALA A 80 11.51 20.42 3.52
CA ALA A 80 12.44 21.20 4.34
C ALA A 80 13.63 20.37 4.85
N ALA A 81 13.40 19.11 5.24
CA ALA A 81 14.46 18.20 5.67
C ALA A 81 15.36 17.73 4.51
N LEU A 82 14.82 17.59 3.30
CA LEU A 82 15.56 17.15 2.12
C LEU A 82 16.46 18.25 1.52
N CYS A 83 16.13 19.53 1.72
CA CYS A 83 16.89 20.66 1.15
C CYS A 83 18.38 20.68 1.53
N SER A 84 18.74 20.16 2.70
CA SER A 84 20.13 20.10 3.19
C SER A 84 20.86 18.81 2.83
N LEU A 85 20.21 17.85 2.17
CA LEU A 85 20.74 16.52 1.91
C LEU A 85 21.20 16.34 0.46
N SER A 86 22.17 15.44 0.25
CA SER A 86 22.52 15.01 -1.10
C SER A 86 21.38 14.21 -1.74
N GLN A 87 21.36 14.11 -3.07
CA GLN A 87 20.31 13.38 -3.78
C GLN A 87 20.15 11.92 -3.31
N THR A 88 21.26 11.23 -3.03
CA THR A 88 21.23 9.84 -2.54
C THR A 88 20.67 9.73 -1.12
N GLN A 89 21.05 10.67 -0.24
CA GLN A 89 20.50 10.75 1.12
C GLN A 89 19.01 11.09 1.10
N ALA A 90 18.63 12.04 0.24
CA ALA A 90 17.24 12.46 0.08
C ALA A 90 16.35 11.29 -0.35
N GLU A 91 16.78 10.47 -1.32
CA GLU A 91 16.05 9.28 -1.73
C GLU A 91 15.92 8.24 -0.60
N ALA A 92 16.97 8.04 0.20
CA ALA A 92 16.90 7.14 1.35
C ALA A 92 15.88 7.63 2.40
N VAL A 93 15.87 8.93 2.69
CA VAL A 93 14.89 9.55 3.62
C VAL A 93 13.48 9.44 3.07
N LYS A 94 13.26 9.71 1.78
CA LYS A 94 11.95 9.55 1.13
C LYS A 94 11.42 8.13 1.28
N ARG A 95 12.25 7.11 1.05
CA ARG A 95 11.84 5.70 1.24
C ARG A 95 11.41 5.42 2.66
N ARG A 96 12.22 5.83 3.65
CA ARG A 96 11.91 5.61 5.07
C ARG A 96 10.63 6.33 5.50
N VAL A 97 10.41 7.57 5.04
CA VAL A 97 9.18 8.32 5.34
C VAL A 97 7.96 7.73 4.65
N ARG A 98 8.09 7.20 3.43
CA ARG A 98 7.01 6.45 2.77
C ARG A 98 6.60 5.23 3.56
N SER A 99 7.56 4.41 4.00
CA SER A 99 7.30 3.25 4.86
C SER A 99 6.63 3.67 6.18
N LEU A 100 7.08 4.78 6.77
CA LEU A 100 6.49 5.34 7.99
C LEU A 100 5.02 5.76 7.79
N ASN A 101 4.70 6.48 6.70
CA ASN A 101 3.33 6.89 6.37
C ASN A 101 2.44 5.69 6.03
N HIS A 102 2.99 4.67 5.36
CA HIS A 102 2.27 3.42 5.10
C HIS A 102 1.78 2.77 6.40
N THR A 103 2.60 2.75 7.46
CA THR A 103 2.19 2.18 8.75
C THR A 103 1.02 2.94 9.40
N VAL A 104 0.96 4.27 9.24
CA VAL A 104 -0.17 5.09 9.72
C VAL A 104 -1.46 4.71 9.01
N LYS A 105 -1.41 4.58 7.68
CA LYS A 105 -2.54 4.18 6.85
C LYS A 105 -2.99 2.75 7.18
N GLN A 106 -2.05 1.84 7.41
CA GLN A 106 -2.32 0.47 7.83
C GLN A 106 -3.03 0.42 9.19
N ARG A 107 -2.53 1.15 10.21
CA ARG A 107 -3.17 1.29 11.53
C ARG A 107 -4.59 1.82 11.43
N PHE A 108 -4.80 2.86 10.60
CA PHE A 108 -6.14 3.40 10.36
C PHE A 108 -7.08 2.36 9.75
N ASN A 109 -6.64 1.65 8.72
CA ASN A 109 -7.43 0.62 8.05
C ASN A 109 -7.74 -0.59 8.96
N GLN A 110 -6.80 -1.01 9.79
CA GLN A 110 -7.00 -2.11 10.74
C GLN A 110 -8.08 -1.75 11.77
N ARG A 111 -8.06 -0.52 12.31
CA ARG A 111 -9.11 -0.01 13.21
C ARG A 111 -10.49 0.03 12.55
N GLN A 112 -10.56 0.36 11.26
CA GLN A 112 -11.82 0.32 10.51
C GLN A 112 -12.32 -1.11 10.23
N ARG A 113 -11.42 -2.10 10.05
CA ARG A 113 -11.81 -3.51 9.85
C ARG A 113 -12.47 -4.11 11.09
N VAL A 114 -12.03 -3.73 12.29
CA VAL A 114 -12.67 -4.13 13.56
C VAL A 114 -14.10 -3.61 13.68
N ARG A 115 -14.48 -2.56 12.95
CA ARG A 115 -15.83 -1.97 12.97
C ARG A 115 -16.83 -2.63 12.04
N LYS A 116 -16.44 -3.60 11.20
CA LYS A 116 -17.42 -4.35 10.40
C LYS A 116 -18.20 -5.27 11.36
N PRO A 117 -19.52 -5.06 11.56
CA PRO A 117 -20.30 -5.92 12.43
C PRO A 117 -20.17 -7.37 11.95
N ASP A 118 -19.94 -8.29 12.88
CA ASP A 118 -19.84 -9.71 12.56
C ASP A 118 -21.21 -10.18 12.04
N ILE A 119 -21.25 -10.97 10.98
CA ILE A 119 -22.52 -11.52 10.46
C ILE A 119 -23.28 -12.32 11.54
N ARG A 120 -22.57 -12.85 12.55
CA ARG A 120 -23.15 -13.54 13.71
C ARG A 120 -23.92 -12.59 14.63
N ASP A 121 -23.59 -11.30 14.63
CA ASP A 121 -24.30 -10.29 15.41
C ASP A 121 -25.71 -10.01 14.87
N VAL A 122 -25.99 -10.32 13.60
CA VAL A 122 -27.32 -10.18 12.97
C VAL A 122 -28.36 -11.10 13.60
N PHE A 123 -27.95 -12.25 14.12
CA PHE A 123 -28.86 -13.27 14.65
C PHE A 123 -29.01 -13.26 16.17
N LYS A 124 -28.16 -12.53 16.90
CA LYS A 124 -28.22 -12.46 18.37
C LYS A 124 -29.53 -11.86 18.88
N ASP A 125 -30.09 -10.93 18.13
CA ASP A 125 -31.37 -10.30 18.47
C ASP A 125 -32.53 -11.33 18.46
N VAL A 126 -32.47 -12.34 17.60
CA VAL A 126 -33.54 -13.35 17.44
C VAL A 126 -33.67 -14.22 18.70
N GLU A 127 -32.56 -14.60 19.34
CA GLU A 127 -32.59 -15.40 20.58
C GLU A 127 -33.14 -14.60 21.76
N VAL A 128 -32.82 -13.30 21.83
CA VAL A 128 -33.33 -12.40 22.86
C VAL A 128 -34.85 -12.23 22.71
N TYR A 129 -35.34 -11.98 21.50
CA TYR A 129 -36.79 -11.87 21.25
C TYR A 129 -37.54 -13.17 21.55
N MET A 130 -36.95 -14.34 21.24
CA MET A 130 -37.54 -15.64 21.57
C MET A 130 -37.60 -15.86 23.09
N LEU A 131 -36.54 -15.55 23.84
CA LEU A 131 -36.54 -15.68 25.30
C LEU A 131 -37.55 -14.73 25.98
N PHE A 132 -37.68 -13.49 25.49
CA PHE A 132 -38.70 -12.55 25.97
C PHE A 132 -40.12 -13.04 25.67
N PHE A 133 -40.37 -13.60 24.48
CA PHE A 133 -41.65 -14.21 24.15
C PHE A 133 -41.93 -15.42 25.06
N TYR A 134 -41.02 -16.38 25.19
CA TYR A 134 -41.25 -17.55 26.05
C TYR A 134 -41.45 -17.20 27.52
N HIS A 135 -40.75 -16.18 28.04
CA HIS A 135 -40.89 -15.76 29.44
C HIS A 135 -42.21 -15.03 29.70
N THR A 136 -42.61 -14.12 28.80
CA THR A 136 -43.89 -13.39 28.94
C THR A 136 -45.10 -14.31 28.79
N TYR A 137 -45.06 -15.30 27.89
CA TYR A 137 -46.14 -16.28 27.73
C TYR A 137 -46.24 -17.24 28.93
N LYS A 138 -45.12 -17.59 29.58
CA LYS A 138 -45.11 -18.45 30.77
C LYS A 138 -45.60 -17.75 32.05
N LEU A 139 -45.64 -16.41 32.06
CA LEU A 139 -46.18 -15.61 33.17
C LEU A 139 -47.69 -15.38 33.04
N PHE A 140 -48.29 -15.64 31.87
CA PHE A 140 -49.71 -15.42 31.59
C PHE A 140 -50.55 -16.72 31.51
N LEU A 141 -49.93 -17.88 31.71
CA LEU A 141 -50.55 -19.21 31.81
C LEU A 141 -50.32 -19.76 33.22
#